data_AF-A1TTK3-F1
#
_entry.id   AF-A1TTK3-F1
#
_cell.length_a   1.000
_cell.length_b   1.000
_cell.length_c   1.000
_cell.angle_alpha   90.00
_cell.angle_beta   90.00
_cell.angle_gamma   90.00
#
_symmetry.space_group_name_H-M   'P 1'
#
loop_
_entity.id
_entity.type
_entity.pdbx_description
1 polymer ?
#
loop_
_entity_poly.entity_id
_entity_poly.type
_entity_poly.pdbx_seq_one_letter_code
_entity_poly.pdbx_strand_id
1 'polypeptide(L)'
;MHIRDVELTGKLMLPKHFCWTRFGTEAGEKIDSILARKEQERLATGGMFLWGIGNSVGPAIRDLIRLEERPIVLFSPMRSKPKAIDVTPSGLTVWSEAIDLDGRDWPIPEGVKVTSRQGSETGRIKRSHYALVCRTSSPLRTLDFANLRYEELVNLQSKNKLGASQVTAVVEQRARGTADCTTYPVAFMAELVFPYFVKLGGPLDSKVQAPKSCSRSAYPYQPSLLAA
;
A
#
# COMPACT_ATOMS: atom_id res chain seq x y z
N MET A 1 -13.63 -17.76 -4.57
CA MET A 1 -14.35 -16.66 -3.88
C MET A 1 -14.06 -15.38 -4.63
N HIS A 2 -15.02 -14.79 -5.34
CA HIS A 2 -14.82 -13.47 -5.96
C HIS A 2 -14.84 -12.41 -4.86
N ILE A 3 -14.05 -11.34 -4.99
CA ILE A 3 -14.12 -10.16 -4.11
C ILE A 3 -15.57 -9.64 -4.02
N ARG A 4 -16.35 -9.79 -5.11
CA ARG A 4 -17.78 -9.49 -5.18
C ARG A 4 -18.67 -10.41 -4.33
N ASP A 5 -18.30 -11.67 -4.15
CA ASP A 5 -19.09 -12.63 -3.36
C ASP A 5 -19.02 -12.34 -1.85
N VAL A 6 -18.03 -11.55 -1.42
CA VAL A 6 -17.81 -11.22 -0.01
C VAL A 6 -18.61 -10.00 0.45
N GLU A 7 -19.05 -9.13 -0.47
CA GLU A 7 -19.88 -7.97 -0.14
C GLU A 7 -21.30 -8.36 0.33
N LEU A 8 -21.74 -9.60 0.07
CA LEU A 8 -23.13 -10.03 0.28
C LEU A 8 -23.46 -10.58 1.68
N THR A 9 -22.46 -10.90 2.53
CA THR A 9 -22.70 -11.57 3.84
C THR A 9 -22.33 -10.75 5.07
N GLY A 10 -21.91 -9.49 4.91
CA GLY A 10 -21.69 -8.57 6.04
C GLY A 10 -20.50 -8.90 6.95
N LYS A 11 -19.66 -9.89 6.62
CA LYS A 11 -18.37 -10.14 7.28
C LYS A 11 -17.44 -10.90 6.35
N LEU A 12 -16.31 -10.29 5.99
CA LEU A 12 -15.29 -10.92 5.17
C LEU A 12 -14.67 -12.11 5.92
N MET A 13 -14.88 -13.33 5.39
CA MET A 13 -14.08 -14.48 5.77
C MET A 13 -12.67 -14.29 5.20
N LEU A 14 -11.71 -14.00 6.06
CA LEU A 14 -10.32 -13.81 5.67
C LEU A 14 -9.66 -15.15 5.32
N PRO A 15 -8.81 -15.19 4.28
CA PRO A 15 -8.03 -16.39 3.99
C PRO A 15 -7.05 -16.68 5.12
N LYS A 16 -6.62 -17.94 5.22
CA LYS A 16 -5.66 -18.35 6.24
C LYS A 16 -4.30 -17.67 6.06
N HIS A 17 -3.88 -17.41 4.83
CA HIS A 17 -2.64 -16.71 4.52
C HIS A 17 -2.90 -15.47 3.69
N PHE A 18 -2.21 -14.38 4.00
CA PHE A 18 -2.32 -13.12 3.26
C PHE A 18 -1.09 -12.24 3.49
N CYS A 19 -0.90 -11.24 2.63
CA CYS A 19 -0.02 -10.12 2.92
C CYS A 19 -0.79 -9.09 3.76
N TRP A 20 -0.18 -8.56 4.80
CA TRP A 20 -0.75 -7.50 5.60
C TRP A 20 0.21 -6.32 5.64
N THR A 21 -0.31 -5.13 5.38
CA THR A 21 0.44 -3.90 5.45
C THR A 21 -0.31 -2.85 6.26
N ARG A 22 0.45 -2.14 7.10
CA ARG A 22 -0.04 -1.00 7.85
C ARG A 22 0.36 0.28 7.13
N PHE A 23 -0.54 1.24 7.00
CA PHE A 23 -0.27 2.51 6.32
C PHE A 23 -0.54 3.69 7.24
N GLY A 24 0.19 4.77 7.04
CA GLY A 24 -0.02 6.04 7.74
C GLY A 24 0.39 7.19 6.85
N THR A 25 0.48 8.39 7.42
CA THR A 25 1.17 9.50 6.78
C THR A 25 2.59 9.07 6.44
N GLU A 26 2.96 9.18 5.18
CA GLU A 26 4.31 8.88 4.69
C GLU A 26 4.76 10.06 3.84
N ALA A 27 6.05 10.41 3.93
CA ALA A 27 6.65 11.42 3.05
C ALA A 27 5.97 12.81 3.10
N GLY A 28 5.35 13.17 4.23
CA GLY A 28 4.61 14.42 4.43
C GLY A 28 3.24 14.46 3.75
N GLU A 29 2.83 13.38 3.08
CA GLU A 29 1.55 13.25 2.41
C GLU A 29 0.50 12.69 3.39
N LYS A 30 -0.64 13.39 3.51
CA LYS A 30 -1.80 12.86 4.27
C LYS A 30 -2.30 11.59 3.61
N ILE A 31 -2.86 10.67 4.41
CA ILE A 31 -3.35 9.41 3.89
C ILE A 31 -4.38 9.57 2.76
N ASP A 32 -5.28 10.55 2.84
CA ASP A 32 -6.28 10.79 1.80
C ASP A 32 -5.64 11.18 0.46
N SER A 33 -4.53 11.92 0.50
CA SER A 33 -3.76 12.29 -0.70
C SER A 33 -3.04 11.07 -1.29
N ILE A 34 -2.45 10.21 -0.45
CA ILE A 34 -1.86 8.93 -0.89
C ILE A 34 -2.93 8.09 -1.58
N LEU A 35 -4.10 7.90 -0.95
CA LEU A 35 -5.18 7.11 -1.50
C LEU A 35 -5.73 7.71 -2.80
N ALA A 36 -5.92 9.02 -2.87
CA ALA A 36 -6.39 9.70 -4.09
C ALA A 36 -5.41 9.50 -5.26
N ARG A 37 -4.10 9.60 -5.01
CA ARG A 37 -3.08 9.32 -6.02
C ARG A 37 -3.08 7.85 -6.43
N LYS A 38 -3.17 6.91 -5.48
CA LYS A 38 -3.27 5.48 -5.81
C LYS A 38 -4.55 5.14 -6.56
N GLU A 39 -5.64 5.86 -6.31
CA GLU A 39 -6.87 5.72 -7.07
C GLU A 39 -6.70 6.18 -8.52
N GLN A 40 -5.94 7.26 -8.76
CA GLN A 40 -5.59 7.67 -10.12
C GLN A 40 -4.74 6.61 -10.85
N GLU A 41 -3.76 6.02 -10.16
CA GLU A 41 -2.96 4.89 -10.69
C GLU A 41 -3.87 3.70 -11.05
N ARG A 42 -4.80 3.36 -10.15
CA ARG A 42 -5.78 2.28 -10.33
C ARG A 42 -6.65 2.51 -11.56
N LEU A 43 -7.16 3.72 -11.75
CA LEU A 43 -7.99 4.07 -12.90
C LEU A 43 -7.19 4.05 -14.21
N ALA A 44 -5.96 4.58 -14.21
CA ALA A 44 -5.12 4.66 -15.41
C ALA A 44 -4.68 3.28 -15.95
N THR A 45 -4.66 2.26 -15.10
CA THR A 45 -4.09 0.93 -15.44
C THR A 45 -5.12 -0.21 -15.44
N GLY A 46 -6.43 0.11 -15.45
CA GLY A 46 -7.47 -0.92 -15.46
C GLY A 46 -7.57 -1.73 -14.16
N GLY A 47 -7.28 -1.08 -13.03
CA GLY A 47 -7.43 -1.64 -11.69
C GLY A 47 -6.13 -1.83 -10.91
N MET A 48 -4.96 -1.55 -11.49
CA MET A 48 -3.65 -1.88 -10.90
C MET A 48 -3.00 -0.66 -10.21
N PHE A 49 -2.27 -0.89 -9.14
CA PHE A 49 -1.47 0.15 -8.51
C PHE A 49 -0.28 -0.47 -7.79
N LEU A 50 0.78 0.31 -7.58
CA LEU A 50 1.95 -0.14 -6.84
C LEU A 50 1.93 0.43 -5.44
N TRP A 51 2.10 -0.41 -4.43
CA TRP A 51 2.20 0.01 -3.03
C TRP A 51 3.64 -0.11 -2.52
N GLY A 52 4.30 1.01 -2.27
CA GLY A 52 5.68 1.04 -1.77
C GLY A 52 5.80 0.49 -0.36
N ILE A 53 6.83 -0.31 -0.08
CA ILE A 53 7.08 -0.90 1.25
C ILE A 53 8.56 -0.81 1.63
N GLY A 54 8.81 -0.54 2.92
CA GLY A 54 10.15 -0.28 3.45
C GLY A 54 11.06 -1.50 3.62
N ASN A 55 10.50 -2.70 3.66
CA ASN A 55 11.23 -3.96 3.86
C ASN A 55 10.94 -4.96 2.75
N SER A 56 11.93 -5.80 2.42
CA SER A 56 11.71 -6.90 1.49
C SER A 56 10.81 -7.96 2.13
N VAL A 57 9.81 -8.42 1.38
CA VAL A 57 8.98 -9.58 1.71
C VAL A 57 9.00 -10.62 0.58
N GLY A 58 9.91 -10.48 -0.39
CA GLY A 58 9.93 -11.30 -1.61
C GLY A 58 9.88 -12.82 -1.37
N PRO A 59 10.75 -13.39 -0.51
CA PRO A 59 10.68 -14.81 -0.18
C PRO A 59 9.33 -15.23 0.41
N ALA A 60 8.74 -14.40 1.29
CA ALA A 60 7.46 -14.69 1.90
C ALA A 60 6.28 -14.57 0.89
N ILE A 61 6.40 -13.67 -0.10
CA ILE A 61 5.45 -13.59 -1.21
C ILE A 61 5.54 -14.85 -2.08
N ARG A 62 6.75 -15.37 -2.36
CA ARG A 62 6.91 -16.65 -3.07
C ARG A 62 6.23 -17.81 -2.34
N ASP A 63 6.24 -17.81 -1.02
CA ASP A 63 5.51 -18.81 -0.24
C ASP A 63 3.99 -18.59 -0.29
N LEU A 64 3.54 -17.32 -0.24
CA LEU A 64 2.12 -16.98 -0.36
C LEU A 64 1.50 -17.43 -1.69
N ILE A 65 2.17 -17.15 -2.81
CA ILE A 65 1.67 -17.53 -4.15
C ILE A 65 1.60 -19.05 -4.37
N ARG A 66 2.31 -19.84 -3.55
CA ARG A 66 2.25 -21.31 -3.57
C ARG A 66 1.08 -21.85 -2.75
N LEU A 67 0.63 -21.10 -1.75
CA LEU A 67 -0.42 -21.50 -0.82
C LEU A 67 -1.80 -20.99 -1.25
N GLU A 68 -1.84 -19.83 -1.89
CA GLU A 68 -3.07 -19.13 -2.25
C GLU A 68 -3.11 -18.91 -3.76
N GLU A 69 -4.12 -19.47 -4.43
CA GLU A 69 -4.35 -19.27 -5.87
C GLU A 69 -4.55 -17.79 -6.20
N ARG A 70 -5.18 -17.05 -5.29
CA ARG A 70 -5.46 -15.61 -5.40
C ARG A 70 -4.92 -14.89 -4.17
N PRO A 71 -3.60 -14.64 -4.12
CA PRO A 71 -2.96 -14.02 -2.97
C PRO A 71 -3.51 -12.61 -2.79
N ILE A 72 -3.89 -12.24 -1.57
CA ILE A 72 -4.41 -10.90 -1.27
C ILE A 72 -3.47 -10.13 -0.34
N VAL A 73 -3.59 -8.81 -0.40
CA VAL A 73 -3.04 -7.88 0.58
C VAL A 73 -4.15 -7.12 1.29
N LEU A 74 -4.06 -7.05 2.62
CA LEU A 74 -4.94 -6.27 3.48
C LEU A 74 -4.22 -5.02 3.96
N PHE A 75 -4.93 -3.89 3.93
CA PHE A 75 -4.40 -2.60 4.31
C PHE A 75 -5.11 -2.11 5.59
N SER A 76 -4.34 -1.82 6.63
CA SER A 76 -4.84 -1.28 7.89
C SER A 76 -4.18 0.06 8.23
N PRO A 77 -4.91 1.03 8.78
CA PRO A 77 -4.29 2.25 9.27
C PRO A 77 -3.35 1.96 10.44
N MET A 78 -2.22 2.68 10.51
CA MET A 78 -1.33 2.68 11.66
C MET A 78 -2.04 3.33 12.86
N ARG A 79 -1.97 2.69 14.03
CA ARG A 79 -2.51 3.24 15.28
C ARG A 79 -1.61 4.32 15.89
N SER A 80 -0.29 4.23 15.64
CA SER A 80 0.69 5.17 16.17
C SER A 80 0.70 6.47 15.37
N LYS A 81 0.96 7.60 16.05
CA LYS A 81 1.22 8.87 15.38
C LYS A 81 2.41 8.74 14.41
N PRO A 82 2.38 9.37 13.22
CA PRO A 82 3.51 9.39 12.31
C PRO A 82 4.77 9.93 13.01
N LYS A 83 5.95 9.38 12.70
CA LYS A 83 7.21 9.96 13.21
C LYS A 83 7.43 11.33 12.54
N ALA A 84 8.18 12.23 13.18
CA ALA A 84 8.50 13.55 12.60
C ALA A 84 9.13 13.44 11.19
N ILE A 85 9.99 12.42 10.98
CA ILE A 85 10.62 12.11 9.69
C ILE A 85 9.65 11.60 8.61
N ASP A 86 8.43 11.21 8.99
CA ASP A 86 7.36 10.82 8.08
C ASP A 86 6.45 12.01 7.73
N VAL A 87 6.50 13.09 8.51
CA VAL A 87 5.72 14.32 8.32
C VAL A 87 6.50 15.37 7.52
N THR A 88 7.81 15.46 7.71
CA THR A 88 8.67 16.44 7.01
C THR A 88 9.92 15.75 6.47
N PRO A 89 9.84 15.01 5.35
CA PRO A 89 11.03 14.42 4.76
C PRO A 89 11.94 15.50 4.17
N SER A 90 13.25 15.31 4.26
CA SER A 90 14.25 16.19 3.64
C SER A 90 14.20 16.16 2.10
N GLY A 91 13.57 15.13 1.53
CA GLY A 91 13.31 14.99 0.11
C GLY A 91 12.57 13.69 -0.22
N LEU A 92 12.15 13.54 -1.46
CA LEU A 92 11.50 12.34 -1.97
C LEU A 92 12.31 11.74 -3.12
N THR A 93 12.40 10.42 -3.13
CA THR A 93 12.94 9.62 -4.23
C THR A 93 11.78 9.03 -5.01
N VAL A 94 11.79 9.23 -6.33
CA VAL A 94 10.92 8.52 -7.27
C VAL A 94 11.70 7.33 -7.81
N TRP A 95 11.08 6.17 -7.90
CA TRP A 95 11.71 4.96 -8.44
C TRP A 95 11.32 4.75 -9.89
N SER A 96 12.30 4.63 -10.80
CA SER A 96 12.05 4.51 -12.24
C SER A 96 12.26 3.09 -12.80
N GLU A 97 12.90 2.21 -12.03
CA GLU A 97 13.18 0.83 -12.47
C GLU A 97 12.56 -0.16 -11.50
N ALA A 98 12.15 -1.31 -12.00
CA ALA A 98 11.64 -2.40 -11.20
C ALA A 98 12.15 -3.76 -11.71
N ILE A 99 12.45 -4.65 -10.76
CA ILE A 99 12.89 -6.02 -11.01
C ILE A 99 11.91 -6.95 -10.29
N ASP A 100 11.42 -7.97 -10.99
CA ASP A 100 10.47 -8.95 -10.46
C ASP A 100 11.11 -9.93 -9.45
N LEU A 101 10.28 -10.85 -8.94
CA LEU A 101 10.75 -11.87 -8.01
C LEU A 101 11.82 -12.78 -8.59
N ASP A 102 11.87 -12.99 -9.90
CA ASP A 102 12.82 -13.87 -10.59
C ASP A 102 14.09 -13.13 -11.04
N GLY A 103 14.20 -11.83 -10.76
CA GLY A 103 15.35 -11.02 -11.16
C GLY A 103 15.25 -10.48 -12.59
N ARG A 104 14.07 -10.53 -13.22
CA ARG A 104 13.85 -9.97 -14.55
C ARG A 104 13.39 -8.52 -14.44
N ASP A 105 13.83 -7.69 -15.39
CA ASP A 105 13.32 -6.33 -15.51
C ASP A 105 11.81 -6.35 -15.75
N TRP A 106 11.09 -5.53 -14.98
CA TRP A 106 9.66 -5.37 -15.10
C TRP A 106 9.34 -3.88 -15.34
N PRO A 107 8.73 -3.53 -16.49
CA PRO A 107 8.44 -2.14 -16.78
C PRO A 107 7.36 -1.62 -15.84
N ILE A 108 7.64 -0.50 -15.16
CA ILE A 108 6.62 0.19 -14.36
C ILE A 108 5.54 0.72 -15.33
N PRO A 109 4.25 0.41 -15.10
CA PRO A 109 3.18 0.86 -15.97
C PRO A 109 3.10 2.38 -16.04
N GLU A 110 2.74 2.90 -17.22
CA GLU A 110 2.52 4.33 -17.41
C GLU A 110 1.44 4.85 -16.44
N GLY A 111 1.66 6.05 -15.91
CA GLY A 111 0.77 6.66 -14.90
C GLY A 111 0.98 6.13 -13.47
N VAL A 112 1.83 5.12 -13.24
CA VAL A 112 2.15 4.62 -11.90
C VAL A 112 3.40 5.30 -11.34
N LYS A 113 3.32 5.77 -10.10
CA LYS A 113 4.45 6.40 -9.41
C LYS A 113 4.67 5.80 -8.02
N VAL A 114 5.85 5.25 -7.80
CA VAL A 114 6.30 4.84 -6.46
C VAL A 114 7.31 5.84 -5.95
N THR A 115 7.05 6.33 -4.74
CA THR A 115 7.92 7.28 -4.05
C THR A 115 8.30 6.72 -2.70
N SER A 116 9.51 7.06 -2.25
CA SER A 116 9.93 6.84 -0.87
C SER A 116 10.66 8.05 -0.32
N ARG A 117 10.77 8.16 1.00
CA ARG A 117 11.60 9.18 1.64
C ARG A 117 13.08 9.06 1.24
N GLN A 118 13.70 10.20 0.95
CA GLN A 118 15.13 10.32 0.68
C GLN A 118 15.92 10.15 1.99
N GLY A 119 16.92 9.28 1.99
CA GLY A 119 17.75 8.97 3.17
C GLY A 119 17.20 7.90 4.12
N SER A 120 18.10 7.30 4.90
CA SER A 120 17.79 6.54 6.12
C SER A 120 17.97 7.43 7.35
N GLU A 121 17.52 7.00 8.54
CA GLU A 121 17.86 7.63 9.83
C GLU A 121 19.39 7.80 10.02
N THR A 122 20.20 7.05 9.25
CA THR A 122 21.67 7.07 9.23
C THR A 122 22.29 7.92 8.11
N GLY A 123 21.49 8.70 7.37
CA GLY A 123 21.97 9.60 6.31
C GLY A 123 22.43 8.93 5.01
N ARG A 124 22.30 7.59 4.89
CA ARG A 124 22.66 6.88 3.66
C ARG A 124 21.54 6.98 2.61
N ILE A 125 21.93 7.24 1.36
CA ILE A 125 21.01 7.20 0.22
C ILE A 125 20.54 5.76 0.03
N LYS A 126 19.22 5.55 0.01
CA LYS A 126 18.63 4.24 -0.28
C LYS A 126 18.88 3.90 -1.74
N ARG A 127 19.58 2.80 -1.99
CA ARG A 127 19.85 2.30 -3.35
C ARG A 127 18.74 1.40 -3.90
N SER A 128 17.82 0.97 -3.03
CA SER A 128 16.70 0.12 -3.42
C SER A 128 15.51 0.34 -2.50
N HIS A 129 14.33 0.13 -3.05
CA HIS A 129 13.08 0.05 -2.32
C HIS A 129 12.27 -1.15 -2.84
N TYR A 130 11.04 -1.31 -2.37
CA TYR A 130 10.21 -2.44 -2.76
C TYR A 130 8.78 -1.97 -2.96
N ALA A 131 8.02 -2.68 -3.79
CA ALA A 131 6.58 -2.47 -3.90
C ALA A 131 5.83 -3.79 -4.06
N LEU A 132 4.58 -3.78 -3.58
CA LEU A 132 3.58 -4.77 -3.91
C LEU A 132 2.87 -4.34 -5.20
N VAL A 133 2.58 -5.31 -6.08
CA VAL A 133 1.80 -5.08 -7.30
C VAL A 133 0.37 -5.51 -7.03
N CYS A 134 -0.50 -4.54 -6.89
CA CYS A 134 -1.86 -4.72 -6.38
C CYS A 134 -2.88 -4.48 -7.48
N ARG A 135 -4.01 -5.20 -7.44
CA ARG A 135 -5.16 -4.96 -8.31
C ARG A 135 -6.47 -4.98 -7.52
N THR A 136 -7.35 -4.04 -7.82
CA THR A 136 -8.73 -4.05 -7.34
C THR A 136 -9.66 -3.31 -8.30
N SER A 137 -10.89 -3.83 -8.44
CA SER A 137 -11.95 -3.16 -9.20
C SER A 137 -12.69 -2.12 -8.36
N SER A 138 -12.59 -2.20 -7.03
CA SER A 138 -13.23 -1.28 -6.10
C SER A 138 -12.39 -0.02 -5.91
N PRO A 139 -12.99 1.18 -5.73
CA PRO A 139 -12.24 2.39 -5.45
C PRO A 139 -11.44 2.29 -4.14
N LEU A 140 -10.24 2.88 -4.12
CA LEU A 140 -9.38 2.94 -2.94
C LEU A 140 -9.90 4.00 -1.95
N ARG A 141 -10.79 3.57 -1.06
CA ARG A 141 -11.31 4.35 0.06
C ARG A 141 -11.32 3.50 1.32
N THR A 142 -11.21 4.15 2.48
CA THR A 142 -11.31 3.47 3.77
C THR A 142 -12.74 2.97 3.98
N LEU A 143 -12.85 1.66 4.15
CA LEU A 143 -14.07 0.93 4.48
C LEU A 143 -13.83 0.12 5.77
N ASP A 144 -14.88 -0.41 6.37
CA ASP A 144 -14.76 -1.30 7.53
C ASP A 144 -15.11 -2.73 7.12
N PHE A 145 -14.16 -3.42 6.48
CA PHE A 145 -14.39 -4.77 5.93
C PHE A 145 -14.34 -5.88 6.98
N ALA A 146 -13.39 -5.76 7.92
CA ALA A 146 -13.09 -6.76 8.94
C ALA A 146 -12.17 -6.16 10.00
N ASN A 147 -12.09 -6.82 11.15
CA ASN A 147 -11.12 -6.52 12.19
C ASN A 147 -10.12 -7.67 12.31
N LEU A 148 -8.85 -7.39 12.02
CA LEU A 148 -7.75 -8.32 12.22
C LEU A 148 -7.37 -8.35 13.70
N ARG A 149 -7.32 -9.54 14.28
CA ARG A 149 -6.83 -9.76 15.64
C ARG A 149 -5.32 -9.96 15.57
N TYR A 150 -4.55 -8.96 15.98
CA TYR A 150 -3.10 -8.89 15.80
C TYR A 150 -2.37 -10.10 16.40
N GLU A 151 -2.78 -10.53 17.59
CA GLU A 151 -2.17 -11.65 18.31
C GLU A 151 -2.44 -13.01 17.67
N GLU A 152 -3.40 -13.09 16.75
CA GLU A 152 -3.69 -14.28 15.95
C GLU A 152 -2.82 -14.37 14.70
N LEU A 153 -2.04 -13.33 14.38
CA LEU A 153 -1.19 -13.27 13.21
C LEU A 153 0.24 -13.67 13.56
N VAL A 154 0.77 -14.64 12.81
CA VAL A 154 2.19 -14.99 12.84
C VAL A 154 2.82 -14.77 11.48
N ASN A 155 4.13 -14.50 11.45
CA ASN A 155 4.87 -14.42 10.21
C ASN A 155 4.82 -15.78 9.49
N LEU A 156 4.52 -15.78 8.18
CA LEU A 156 4.34 -17.01 7.41
C LEU A 156 5.60 -17.89 7.39
N GLN A 157 6.79 -17.28 7.27
CA GLN A 157 8.05 -17.99 7.12
C GLN A 157 8.62 -18.43 8.47
N SER A 158 8.76 -17.48 9.40
CA SER A 158 9.40 -17.77 10.71
C SER A 158 8.44 -18.39 11.72
N LYS A 159 7.13 -18.34 11.48
CA LYS A 159 6.06 -18.77 12.41
C LYS A 159 6.06 -18.04 13.76
N ASN A 160 6.89 -17.01 13.91
CA ASN A 160 6.98 -16.16 15.08
C ASN A 160 5.89 -15.10 15.08
N LYS A 161 5.62 -14.52 16.27
CA LYS A 161 4.77 -13.33 16.41
C LYS A 161 5.33 -12.17 15.60
N LEU A 162 4.45 -11.31 15.10
CA LEU A 162 4.85 -10.11 14.37
C LEU A 162 5.51 -9.11 15.32
N GLY A 163 6.65 -8.57 14.90
CA GLY A 163 7.32 -7.48 15.59
C GLY A 163 6.53 -6.18 15.43
N ALA A 164 6.48 -5.36 16.48
CA ALA A 164 5.74 -4.10 16.46
C ALA A 164 6.15 -3.16 15.30
N SER A 165 7.42 -3.21 14.89
CA SER A 165 8.01 -2.43 13.79
C SER A 165 7.73 -2.99 12.38
N GLN A 166 7.17 -4.20 12.25
CA GLN A 166 6.94 -4.82 10.93
C GLN A 166 5.73 -4.22 10.25
N VAL A 167 5.93 -3.16 9.47
CA VAL A 167 4.85 -2.46 8.77
C VAL A 167 4.18 -3.35 7.72
N THR A 168 4.97 -4.13 6.97
CA THR A 168 4.46 -5.10 5.98
C THR A 168 5.00 -6.49 6.28
N ALA A 169 4.11 -7.49 6.30
CA ALA A 169 4.47 -8.89 6.49
C ALA A 169 3.49 -9.81 5.74
N VAL A 170 3.98 -10.97 5.30
CA VAL A 170 3.12 -12.08 4.91
C VAL A 170 2.86 -12.93 6.14
N VAL A 171 1.59 -13.24 6.38
CA VAL A 171 1.13 -13.79 7.65
C VAL A 171 0.31 -15.06 7.47
N GLU A 172 0.27 -15.86 8.52
CA GLU A 172 -0.69 -16.94 8.72
C GLU A 172 -1.59 -16.54 9.89
N GLN A 173 -2.91 -16.60 9.69
CA GLN A 173 -3.90 -16.43 10.75
C GLN A 173 -4.09 -17.75 11.49
N ARG A 174 -3.96 -17.73 12.81
CA ARG A 174 -4.16 -18.88 13.70
C ARG A 174 -5.42 -18.73 14.51
N ALA A 175 -6.19 -19.80 14.63
CA ALA A 175 -7.39 -19.87 15.48
C ALA A 175 -7.00 -19.96 16.97
N ARG A 176 -6.46 -18.88 17.55
CA ARG A 176 -6.25 -18.74 18.99
C ARG A 176 -6.18 -17.27 19.39
N GLY A 177 -7.16 -16.81 20.16
CA GLY A 177 -7.07 -15.50 20.81
C GLY A 177 -7.82 -15.48 22.13
N THR A 178 -7.12 -15.01 23.16
CA THR A 178 -7.64 -14.55 24.45
C THR A 178 -8.69 -13.45 24.25
N ALA A 179 -9.58 -13.24 25.24
CA ALA A 179 -10.64 -12.22 25.16
C ALA A 179 -10.08 -10.81 24.86
N ASP A 180 -8.92 -10.48 25.43
CA ASP A 180 -8.18 -9.25 25.12
C ASP A 180 -7.22 -9.46 23.95
N CYS A 181 -7.48 -8.75 22.85
CA CYS A 181 -6.61 -8.74 21.67
C CYS A 181 -6.63 -7.35 21.01
N THR A 182 -5.51 -6.99 20.40
CA THR A 182 -5.40 -5.76 19.61
C THR A 182 -6.07 -5.97 18.26
N THR A 183 -7.06 -5.13 17.94
CA THR A 183 -7.70 -5.14 16.63
C THR A 183 -7.12 -4.10 15.69
N TYR A 184 -7.04 -4.44 14.41
CA TYR A 184 -6.78 -3.52 13.32
C TYR A 184 -7.92 -3.60 12.31
N PRO A 185 -8.60 -2.48 12.01
CA PRO A 185 -9.59 -2.47 10.94
C PRO A 185 -8.89 -2.69 9.60
N VAL A 186 -9.53 -3.45 8.72
CA VAL A 186 -9.14 -3.58 7.32
C VAL A 186 -9.81 -2.46 6.54
N ALA A 187 -9.03 -1.43 6.20
CA ALA A 187 -9.51 -0.26 5.47
C ALA A 187 -9.84 -0.60 4.01
N PHE A 188 -8.99 -1.39 3.37
CA PHE A 188 -9.23 -1.91 2.02
C PHE A 188 -8.39 -3.15 1.76
N MET A 189 -8.70 -3.83 0.66
CA MET A 189 -7.97 -5.01 0.20
C MET A 189 -7.70 -4.92 -1.30
N ALA A 190 -6.67 -5.62 -1.74
CA ALA A 190 -6.38 -5.83 -3.15
C ALA A 190 -5.85 -7.25 -3.38
N GLU A 191 -6.03 -7.74 -4.59
CA GLU A 191 -5.34 -8.94 -5.06
C GLU A 191 -3.89 -8.57 -5.38
N LEU A 192 -2.94 -9.42 -5.00
CA LEU A 192 -1.58 -9.36 -5.50
C LEU A 192 -1.57 -10.03 -6.87
N VAL A 193 -1.20 -9.27 -7.91
CA VAL A 193 -1.17 -9.77 -9.29
C VAL A 193 0.26 -9.77 -9.80
N PHE A 194 0.57 -10.64 -10.76
CA PHE A 194 1.91 -10.73 -11.35
C PHE A 194 2.48 -9.34 -11.68
N PRO A 195 3.73 -9.02 -11.27
CA PRO A 195 4.74 -9.90 -10.66
C PRO A 195 4.64 -10.05 -9.12
N TYR A 196 3.54 -9.63 -8.50
CA TYR A 196 3.19 -9.69 -7.07
C TYR A 196 4.02 -8.76 -6.18
N PHE A 197 5.33 -8.74 -6.41
CA PHE A 197 6.31 -7.97 -5.68
C PHE A 197 7.43 -7.56 -6.64
N VAL A 198 7.93 -6.34 -6.47
CA VAL A 198 9.09 -5.84 -7.21
C VAL A 198 10.11 -5.20 -6.28
N LYS A 199 11.38 -5.37 -6.63
CA LYS A 199 12.47 -4.55 -6.11
C LYS A 199 12.61 -3.32 -7.01
N LEU A 200 12.60 -2.15 -6.39
CA LEU A 200 12.69 -0.87 -7.06
C LEU A 200 14.14 -0.38 -7.12
N GLY A 201 14.52 0.14 -8.28
CA GLY A 201 15.82 0.72 -8.62
C GLY A 201 15.66 2.07 -9.34
N GLY A 202 16.75 2.57 -9.93
CA GLY A 202 16.77 3.88 -10.60
C GLY A 202 16.23 5.02 -9.72
N PRO A 203 16.87 5.36 -8.58
CA PRO A 203 16.39 6.45 -7.74
C PRO A 203 16.55 7.79 -8.46
N LEU A 204 15.44 8.49 -8.67
CA LEU A 204 15.38 9.85 -9.20
C LEU A 204 15.02 10.82 -8.09
N ASP A 205 15.81 11.88 -7.94
CA ASP A 205 15.55 12.91 -6.95
C ASP A 205 14.36 13.78 -7.40
N SER A 206 13.31 13.80 -6.57
CA SER A 206 12.23 14.77 -6.75
C SER A 206 12.61 16.03 -5.97
N LYS A 207 12.86 17.14 -6.67
CA LYS A 207 12.90 18.45 -6.01
C LYS A 207 11.54 18.68 -5.35
N VAL A 208 11.50 18.73 -4.03
CA VAL A 208 10.28 19.04 -3.28
C VAL A 208 9.90 20.48 -3.62
N GLN A 209 8.97 20.67 -4.56
CA GLN A 209 8.22 21.93 -4.61
C GLN A 209 7.18 21.85 -3.50
N ALA A 210 7.43 22.58 -2.43
CA ALA A 210 6.40 22.89 -1.45
C ALA A 210 5.15 23.43 -2.18
N PRO A 211 3.93 23.06 -1.77
CA PRO A 211 2.74 23.64 -2.35
C PRO A 211 2.80 25.15 -2.15
N LYS A 212 2.87 25.90 -3.26
CA LYS A 212 2.70 27.36 -3.23
C LYS A 212 1.24 27.64 -2.87
N SER A 213 0.96 27.83 -1.59
CA SER A 213 -0.20 28.61 -1.17
C SER A 213 0.05 30.05 -1.61
N CYS A 214 -0.65 30.52 -2.64
CA CYS A 214 -1.70 31.53 -2.50
C CYS A 214 -2.10 32.12 -3.86
N SER A 215 -3.42 32.10 -4.09
CA SER A 215 -4.24 33.04 -4.85
C SER A 215 -3.69 33.64 -6.15
N ARG A 216 -4.36 33.33 -7.26
CA ARG A 216 -5.10 34.36 -8.01
C ARG A 216 -6.25 33.74 -8.80
N SER A 217 -7.42 34.30 -8.53
CA SER A 217 -8.64 34.26 -9.33
C SER A 217 -8.35 34.51 -10.81
N ALA A 218 -8.92 33.68 -11.68
CA ALA A 218 -9.59 34.07 -12.92
C ALA A 218 -10.15 32.83 -13.62
N TYR A 219 -11.35 32.40 -13.24
CA TYR A 219 -12.21 31.69 -14.19
C TYR A 219 -13.03 32.75 -14.93
N PRO A 220 -12.90 32.90 -16.25
CA PRO A 220 -13.85 33.68 -17.02
C PRO A 220 -15.18 32.93 -17.06
N TYR A 221 -16.15 33.49 -16.35
CA TYR A 221 -17.57 33.59 -16.67
C TYR A 221 -18.04 32.80 -17.92
N GLN A 222 -18.81 31.72 -17.70
CA GLN A 222 -19.77 31.23 -18.68
C GLN A 222 -21.18 31.59 -18.18
N PRO A 223 -21.97 32.38 -18.92
CA PRO A 223 -23.32 32.73 -18.50
C PRO A 223 -24.27 31.52 -18.61
N SER A 224 -25.22 31.56 -17.68
CA SER A 224 -26.24 30.58 -17.34
C SER A 224 -27.24 30.23 -18.46
N LEU A 225 -27.75 29.00 -18.35
CA LEU A 225 -29.02 28.50 -18.86
C LEU A 225 -30.18 29.52 -18.87
N LEU A 226 -31.00 29.48 -19.94
CA LEU A 226 -32.47 29.60 -19.97
C LEU A 226 -32.89 29.19 -21.40
N ALA A 227 -33.50 28.02 -21.57
CA ALA A 227 -34.94 27.79 -21.60
C ALA A 227 -35.61 28.19 -22.93
N ALA A 228 -35.93 27.17 -23.74
CA ALA A 228 -37.17 26.99 -24.50
C ALA A 228 -37.28 25.50 -24.85
#